data_AF-V9KE94-F1
#
_entry.id   AF-V9KE94-F1
#
_cell.length_a   1.000
_cell.length_b   1.000
_cell.length_c   1.000
_cell.angle_alpha   90.00
_cell.angle_beta   90.00
_cell.angle_gamma   90.00
#
_symmetry.space_group_name_H-M   'P 1'
#
loop_
_entity.id
_entity.type
_entity.pdbx_description
1 polymer ?
#
loop_
_entity_poly.entity_id
_entity_poly.type
_entity_poly.pdbx_seq_one_letter_code
_entity_poly.pdbx_strand_id
1 'polypeptide(L)'
;HKFLCLRVGKPMKKTFVSLASASMQQYAQRDKKHEYWFAVPQERAEHLYVFFVQWSPDMYGDETGELVKEPGFMVVAKNEESEMNEESINELTAKDWEITTREDTNVRQSTPVKSELDPETFHPSLSEKSDLLQPDQIEKLAKNLPPRTVGYPWTLSYSTGKHGMSLKTLYRTMTDFDTPMLLVIKDSDGQVFGALASEPFKVSDCFYGNGETFLFTFCPEFKVFKWTGDNMFFIKGDMDSLAFGGGGGEFGLWLDGDLYHGRSHSCKTFDNHILSKKEDFYVQDIEIWAFE
;
A
#
# COMPACT_ATOMS: atom_id res chain seq x y z
N HIS A 1 -10.74 4.91 21.97
CA HIS A 1 -9.62 4.20 21.32
C HIS A 1 -10.08 2.81 20.90
N LYS A 2 -9.86 2.43 19.64
CA LYS A 2 -10.05 1.06 19.16
C LYS A 2 -8.75 0.29 19.43
N PHE A 3 -8.78 -1.04 19.59
CA PHE A 3 -7.59 -1.82 19.89
C PHE A 3 -7.34 -2.86 18.79
N LEU A 4 -6.10 -2.93 18.30
CA LEU A 4 -5.63 -3.96 17.37
C LEU A 4 -4.90 -5.04 18.18
N CYS A 5 -5.27 -6.30 17.99
CA CYS A 5 -4.57 -7.44 18.56
C CYS A 5 -3.89 -8.24 17.45
N LEU A 6 -2.55 -8.34 17.50
CA LEU A 6 -1.76 -9.18 16.60
C LEU A 6 -1.40 -10.48 17.30
N ARG A 7 -1.77 -11.62 16.71
CA ARG A 7 -1.35 -12.94 17.15
C ARG A 7 -0.27 -13.49 16.25
N VAL A 8 0.90 -13.77 16.80
CA VAL A 8 2.03 -14.29 16.03
C VAL A 8 2.42 -15.68 16.53
N GLY A 9 2.74 -16.57 15.59
CA GLY A 9 3.19 -17.93 15.87
C GLY A 9 4.61 -18.00 16.44
N LYS A 10 5.42 -16.95 16.27
CA LYS A 10 6.75 -16.81 16.86
C LYS A 10 6.86 -15.43 17.52
N PRO A 11 7.51 -15.32 18.70
CA PRO A 11 7.68 -14.03 19.37
C PRO A 11 8.38 -13.02 18.46
N MET A 12 7.82 -11.80 18.37
CA MET A 12 8.51 -10.69 17.73
C MET A 12 9.79 -10.38 18.51
N LYS A 13 10.93 -10.21 17.81
CA LYS A 13 12.17 -9.72 18.42
C LYS A 13 11.88 -8.34 19.02
N LYS A 14 11.84 -8.23 20.34
CA LYS A 14 11.60 -6.96 21.02
C LYS A 14 12.80 -6.04 20.77
N THR A 15 12.65 -5.01 19.93
CA THR A 15 13.69 -3.97 19.72
C THR A 15 13.69 -2.90 20.80
N PHE A 16 12.70 -2.89 21.69
CA PHE A 16 12.54 -1.85 22.72
C PHE A 16 12.12 -2.44 24.07
N VAL A 17 13.05 -3.05 24.83
CA VAL A 17 12.89 -3.24 26.28
C VAL A 17 14.23 -3.04 26.97
N SER A 18 14.30 -2.03 27.84
CA SER A 18 15.39 -1.82 28.81
C SER A 18 15.53 -3.03 29.74
N LEU A 19 16.78 -3.44 30.03
CA LEU A 19 17.18 -4.61 30.82
C LEU A 19 16.53 -4.76 32.22
N ALA A 20 15.79 -3.77 32.72
CA ALA A 20 15.30 -3.73 34.10
C ALA A 20 14.01 -4.53 34.37
N SER A 21 13.35 -5.14 33.37
CA SER A 21 12.05 -5.83 33.57
C SER A 21 12.07 -7.34 33.29
N ALA A 22 13.24 -7.91 32.97
CA ALA A 22 13.37 -9.32 32.60
C ALA A 22 13.82 -10.17 33.79
N SER A 23 12.91 -10.55 34.70
CA SER A 23 13.20 -11.72 35.57
C SER A 23 12.02 -12.51 36.14
N MET A 24 10.75 -12.08 36.05
CA MET A 24 9.64 -12.85 36.69
C MET A 24 8.46 -13.26 35.81
N GLN A 25 8.39 -12.85 34.55
CA GLN A 25 7.23 -13.18 33.68
C GLN A 25 7.49 -14.33 32.69
N GLN A 26 8.71 -14.86 32.61
CA GLN A 26 9.08 -15.87 31.60
C GLN A 26 8.69 -17.32 31.95
N TYR A 27 8.27 -17.62 33.19
CA TYR A 27 7.94 -18.99 33.58
C TYR A 27 6.45 -19.36 33.41
N ALA A 28 5.57 -18.38 33.15
CA ALA A 28 4.12 -18.59 33.12
C ALA A 28 3.46 -18.62 31.71
N GLN A 29 4.25 -18.50 30.63
CA GLN A 29 3.71 -18.43 29.26
C GLN A 29 4.40 -19.38 28.28
N ARG A 30 4.50 -20.67 28.63
CA ARG A 30 5.06 -21.67 27.70
C ARG A 30 4.12 -22.09 26.57
N ASP A 31 2.80 -21.87 26.70
CA ASP A 31 1.80 -22.34 25.72
C ASP A 31 0.81 -21.27 25.22
N LYS A 32 1.02 -19.99 25.54
CA LYS A 32 0.15 -18.93 25.00
C LYS A 32 0.68 -18.41 23.67
N LYS A 33 -0.16 -18.44 22.63
CA LYS A 33 0.09 -17.73 21.36
C LYS A 33 0.49 -16.29 21.71
N HIS A 34 1.54 -15.77 21.08
CA HIS A 34 2.07 -14.46 21.45
C HIS A 34 1.10 -13.38 20.92
N GLU A 35 0.40 -12.73 21.85
CA GLU A 35 -0.58 -11.66 21.54
C GLU A 35 0.03 -10.29 21.84
N TYR A 36 -0.15 -9.36 20.90
CA TYR A 36 0.33 -7.99 21.01
C TYR A 36 -0.83 -7.03 20.79
N TRP A 37 -1.11 -6.20 21.79
CA TRP A 37 -2.23 -5.25 21.79
C TRP A 37 -1.73 -3.83 21.53
N PHE A 38 -2.34 -3.15 20.56
CA PHE A 38 -2.01 -1.78 20.17
C PHE A 38 -3.26 -0.92 20.27
N ALA A 39 -3.16 0.23 20.94
CA ALA A 39 -4.19 1.24 20.88
C ALA A 39 -4.13 1.93 19.51
N VAL A 40 -5.24 1.94 18.80
CA VAL A 40 -5.40 2.59 17.50
C VAL A 40 -6.30 3.81 17.66
N PRO A 41 -5.86 5.00 17.19
CA PRO A 41 -6.74 6.15 17.03
C PRO A 41 -7.99 5.76 16.24
N GLN A 42 -9.15 6.26 16.64
CA GLN A 42 -10.42 5.85 16.02
C GLN A 42 -10.43 6.13 14.51
N GLU A 43 -9.85 7.27 14.11
CA GLU A 43 -9.65 7.70 12.73
C GLU A 43 -8.79 6.73 11.89
N ARG A 44 -7.92 5.93 12.53
CA ARG A 44 -6.98 5.03 11.82
C ARG A 44 -7.40 3.56 11.84
N ALA A 45 -8.40 3.21 12.65
CA ALA A 45 -8.82 1.81 12.79
C ALA A 45 -9.45 1.27 11.51
N GLU A 46 -10.15 2.11 10.77
CA GLU A 46 -10.80 1.74 9.52
C GLU A 46 -9.76 1.60 8.39
N HIS A 47 -8.73 2.46 8.38
CA HIS A 47 -7.59 2.32 7.47
C HIS A 47 -6.85 0.99 7.67
N LEU A 48 -6.66 0.57 8.93
CA LEU A 48 -6.04 -0.72 9.24
C LEU A 48 -6.89 -1.91 8.80
N TYR A 49 -8.22 -1.82 8.94
CA TYR A 49 -9.11 -2.87 8.48
C TYR A 49 -9.00 -3.07 6.96
N VAL A 50 -9.08 -1.98 6.18
CA VAL A 50 -8.93 -2.02 4.72
C VAL A 50 -7.55 -2.53 4.31
N PHE A 51 -6.51 -2.11 5.01
CA PHE A 51 -5.17 -2.65 4.81
C PHE A 51 -5.16 -4.18 4.90
N PHE A 52 -5.79 -4.77 5.92
CA PHE A 52 -5.82 -6.23 6.08
C PHE A 52 -6.69 -6.94 5.05
N VAL A 53 -7.83 -6.36 4.66
CA VAL A 53 -8.71 -6.94 3.62
C VAL A 53 -8.03 -6.93 2.25
N GLN A 54 -7.42 -5.79 1.87
CA GLN A 54 -6.80 -5.61 0.57
C GLN A 54 -5.52 -6.44 0.42
N TRP A 55 -4.68 -6.49 1.46
CA TRP A 55 -3.33 -7.07 1.38
C TRP A 55 -3.21 -8.45 2.01
N SER A 56 -4.27 -8.94 2.67
CA SER A 56 -4.36 -10.31 3.18
C SER A 56 -5.78 -10.87 3.00
N PRO A 57 -6.29 -10.89 1.75
CA PRO A 57 -7.65 -11.35 1.46
C PRO A 57 -7.86 -12.82 1.87
N ASP A 58 -6.85 -13.68 1.77
CA ASP A 58 -6.98 -15.10 2.18
C ASP A 58 -7.24 -15.28 3.69
N MET A 59 -6.99 -14.23 4.49
CA MET A 59 -7.25 -14.22 5.93
C MET A 59 -8.54 -13.46 6.30
N TYR A 60 -9.04 -12.57 5.43
CA TYR A 60 -10.08 -11.57 5.77
C TYR A 60 -11.06 -11.20 4.65
N GLY A 61 -10.93 -11.77 3.45
CA GLY A 61 -11.78 -11.57 2.29
C GLY A 61 -12.87 -12.63 2.24
N ASP A 62 -14.10 -12.20 1.96
CA ASP A 62 -15.27 -13.07 1.90
C ASP A 62 -15.40 -13.62 0.48
N GLU A 63 -14.82 -14.79 0.18
CA GLU A 63 -15.27 -15.59 -0.97
C GLU A 63 -14.83 -17.07 -0.89
N THR A 64 -15.86 -17.93 -0.81
CA THR A 64 -15.89 -19.37 -1.13
C THR A 64 -15.05 -20.31 -0.27
N GLY A 65 -15.77 -21.06 0.57
CA GLY A 65 -15.23 -22.06 1.48
C GLY A 65 -14.56 -23.23 0.78
N GLU A 66 -13.31 -23.49 1.17
CA GLU A 66 -12.78 -24.82 1.39
C GLU A 66 -11.62 -24.74 2.40
N LEU A 67 -11.49 -25.80 3.20
CA LEU A 67 -10.77 -25.88 4.47
C LEU A 67 -9.34 -25.31 4.44
N VAL A 68 -9.11 -24.24 5.21
CA VAL A 68 -7.79 -23.91 5.76
C VAL A 68 -7.88 -23.70 7.26
N LYS A 69 -6.98 -24.38 7.97
CA LYS A 69 -6.84 -24.51 9.43
C LYS A 69 -6.95 -23.17 10.19
N GLU A 70 -7.74 -23.21 11.26
CA GLU A 70 -7.91 -22.24 12.36
C GLU A 70 -7.10 -20.93 12.28
N PRO A 71 -7.69 -19.85 11.72
CA PRO A 71 -7.21 -18.49 11.94
C PRO A 71 -7.56 -18.04 13.37
N GLY A 72 -6.52 -17.69 14.13
CA GLY A 72 -6.63 -17.38 15.54
C GLY A 72 -7.20 -15.99 15.83
N PHE A 73 -8.52 -15.88 15.95
CA PHE A 73 -9.20 -14.85 16.74
C PHE A 73 -10.03 -15.52 17.84
N MET A 74 -9.89 -15.05 19.08
CA MET A 74 -10.68 -15.50 20.23
C MET A 74 -10.86 -14.28 21.12
N VAL A 75 -12.11 -13.86 21.30
CA VAL A 75 -12.52 -12.86 22.27
C VAL A 75 -12.57 -13.57 23.61
N VAL A 76 -11.67 -13.22 24.53
CA VAL A 76 -11.68 -13.78 25.89
C VAL A 76 -12.19 -12.70 26.83
N ALA A 77 -13.37 -12.94 27.40
CA ALA A 77 -13.84 -12.19 28.55
C ALA A 77 -12.88 -12.45 29.73
N LYS A 78 -12.64 -11.41 30.52
CA LYS A 78 -11.93 -11.57 31.79
C LYS A 78 -12.88 -12.31 32.75
N ASN A 79 -12.73 -13.63 32.86
CA ASN A 79 -13.40 -14.40 33.90
C ASN A 79 -12.77 -14.02 35.25
N GLU A 80 -13.62 -13.49 36.12
CA GLU A 80 -13.43 -13.60 37.56
C GLU A 80 -13.78 -15.05 37.96
N GLU A 81 -12.97 -15.62 38.85
CA GLU A 81 -12.98 -17.04 39.23
C GLU A 81 -14.32 -17.50 39.81
N SER A 82 -14.81 -18.66 39.39
CA SER A 82 -15.61 -19.58 40.21
C SER A 82 -15.69 -20.98 39.59
N GLU A 83 -15.70 -21.99 40.45
CA GLU A 83 -15.47 -23.41 40.19
C GLU A 83 -16.68 -24.22 39.66
N MET A 84 -16.35 -25.39 39.07
CA MET A 84 -17.19 -26.57 38.72
C MET A 84 -18.21 -26.36 37.57
N ASN A 85 -18.40 -27.24 36.58
CA ASN A 85 -18.34 -28.70 36.51
C ASN A 85 -18.42 -29.16 35.01
N GLU A 86 -18.16 -30.44 34.74
CA GLU A 86 -18.04 -31.02 33.38
C GLU A 86 -19.36 -31.29 32.62
N GLU A 87 -19.18 -31.44 31.30
CA GLU A 87 -19.97 -32.20 30.30
C GLU A 87 -21.14 -31.55 29.51
N SER A 88 -21.07 -31.82 28.19
CA SER A 88 -22.16 -31.97 27.19
C SER A 88 -22.48 -30.81 26.24
N ILE A 89 -21.89 -30.89 25.03
CA ILE A 89 -22.55 -30.98 23.71
C ILE A 89 -23.91 -30.24 23.55
N ASN A 90 -23.96 -29.15 22.77
CA ASN A 90 -24.60 -29.10 21.43
C ASN A 90 -24.71 -27.68 20.85
N GLU A 91 -24.83 -27.68 19.52
CA GLU A 91 -25.17 -26.64 18.54
C GLU A 91 -26.08 -25.49 19.01
N LEU A 92 -26.05 -24.42 18.19
CA LEU A 92 -26.75 -23.11 18.26
C LEU A 92 -25.83 -22.08 18.94
N THR A 93 -25.26 -21.11 18.24
CA THR A 93 -26.00 -20.11 17.47
C THR A 93 -25.13 -19.49 16.37
N ALA A 94 -25.67 -19.52 15.16
CA ALA A 94 -25.27 -18.67 14.06
C ALA A 94 -25.48 -17.18 14.40
N LYS A 95 -24.59 -16.33 13.87
CA LYS A 95 -24.68 -14.86 13.68
C LYS A 95 -24.87 -14.00 14.93
N ASP A 96 -23.94 -13.06 15.13
CA ASP A 96 -24.19 -11.61 15.26
C ASP A 96 -22.87 -10.92 15.66
N TRP A 97 -22.43 -9.91 14.89
CA TRP A 97 -21.30 -9.06 15.29
C TRP A 97 -21.64 -7.59 15.01
N GLU A 98 -21.62 -6.76 16.05
CA GLU A 98 -21.89 -5.31 16.02
C GLU A 98 -20.79 -4.55 16.78
N ILE A 99 -20.43 -3.35 16.31
CA ILE A 99 -19.45 -2.44 16.93
C ILE A 99 -20.19 -1.54 17.93
N THR A 100 -19.99 -1.71 19.24
CA THR A 100 -20.67 -0.90 20.27
C THR A 100 -19.73 0.10 20.94
N THR A 101 -20.23 1.32 21.18
CA THR A 101 -19.61 2.34 22.04
C THR A 101 -20.07 2.16 23.50
N ARG A 102 -19.46 2.88 24.45
CA ARG A 102 -19.60 2.60 25.88
C ARG A 102 -20.95 2.98 26.53
N GLU A 103 -21.92 3.51 25.78
CA GLU A 103 -23.11 4.16 26.36
C GLU A 103 -24.47 3.59 25.93
N ASP A 104 -24.55 2.65 24.97
CA ASP A 104 -25.84 2.17 24.43
C ASP A 104 -26.35 0.83 25.00
N THR A 105 -25.90 0.40 26.19
CA THR A 105 -26.28 -0.92 26.74
C THR A 105 -27.64 -0.99 27.45
N ASN A 106 -28.62 -0.11 27.18
CA ASN A 106 -29.90 -0.15 27.93
C ASN A 106 -31.21 0.02 27.16
N VAL A 107 -31.27 -0.15 25.83
CA VAL A 107 -32.57 -0.34 25.15
C VAL A 107 -32.50 -1.48 24.15
N ARG A 108 -33.13 -2.60 24.49
CA ARG A 108 -33.42 -3.69 23.56
C ARG A 108 -34.56 -3.27 22.60
N GLN A 109 -34.48 -3.81 21.38
CA GLN A 109 -35.50 -3.89 20.31
C GLN A 109 -35.57 -2.72 19.33
N SER A 110 -34.84 -2.83 18.20
CA SER A 110 -35.39 -2.58 16.86
C SER A 110 -34.35 -2.82 15.76
N THR A 111 -34.70 -3.70 14.81
CA THR A 111 -34.22 -3.86 13.41
C THR A 111 -32.72 -3.77 13.09
N PRO A 112 -32.16 -4.74 12.32
CA PRO A 112 -30.79 -4.65 11.85
C PRO A 112 -30.69 -3.51 10.83
N VAL A 113 -30.19 -2.37 11.26
CA VAL A 113 -29.68 -1.36 10.34
C VAL A 113 -28.40 -1.97 9.77
N LYS A 114 -28.47 -2.43 8.52
CA LYS A 114 -27.26 -2.54 7.69
C LYS A 114 -26.65 -1.15 7.70
N SER A 115 -25.61 -0.93 8.48
CA SER A 115 -24.65 0.11 8.17
C SER A 115 -24.00 -0.33 6.86
N GLU A 116 -24.62 0.05 5.75
CA GLU A 116 -23.93 0.18 4.49
C GLU A 116 -22.70 1.04 4.81
N LEU A 117 -21.54 0.38 4.91
CA LEU A 117 -20.26 1.07 4.92
C LEU A 117 -20.28 1.90 3.65
N ASP A 118 -20.42 3.22 3.82
CA ASP A 118 -20.48 4.13 2.69
C ASP A 118 -19.17 3.94 1.91
N PRO A 119 -19.22 3.43 0.66
CA PRO A 119 -18.03 3.18 -0.15
C PRO A 119 -17.19 4.44 -0.35
N GLU A 120 -17.76 5.61 -0.07
CA GLU A 120 -17.13 6.92 -0.22
C GLU A 120 -15.94 7.20 0.73
N THR A 121 -15.75 6.40 1.77
CA THR A 121 -14.70 6.67 2.79
C THR A 121 -13.26 6.39 2.29
N PHE A 122 -13.08 5.73 1.13
CA PHE A 122 -11.77 5.22 0.70
C PHE A 122 -11.39 5.53 -0.74
N HIS A 123 -12.05 6.48 -1.38
CA HIS A 123 -11.56 6.96 -2.68
C HIS A 123 -10.19 7.64 -2.51
N PRO A 124 -9.26 7.44 -3.45
CA PRO A 124 -8.02 8.19 -3.47
C PRO A 124 -8.35 9.69 -3.46
N SER A 125 -8.02 10.35 -2.36
CA SER A 125 -8.17 11.80 -2.23
C SER A 125 -6.95 12.47 -2.83
N LEU A 126 -7.14 13.25 -3.89
CA LEU A 126 -6.07 14.07 -4.44
C LEU A 126 -6.14 15.46 -3.81
N SER A 127 -4.99 16.02 -3.46
CA SER A 127 -4.88 17.39 -2.95
C SER A 127 -5.39 18.41 -3.98
N GLU A 128 -5.21 18.10 -5.25
CA GLU A 128 -5.63 18.90 -6.40
C GLU A 128 -6.08 17.98 -7.54
N LYS A 129 -6.87 18.49 -8.49
CA LYS A 129 -7.29 17.70 -9.64
C LYS A 129 -6.07 17.38 -10.53
N SER A 130 -5.93 16.11 -10.95
CA SER A 130 -4.97 15.72 -11.99
C SER A 130 -5.43 16.21 -13.36
N ASP A 131 -4.50 16.76 -14.14
CA ASP A 131 -4.70 17.16 -15.53
C ASP A 131 -4.44 15.98 -16.49
N LEU A 132 -3.72 14.94 -16.03
CA LEU A 132 -3.32 13.78 -16.84
C LEU A 132 -4.19 12.54 -16.62
N LEU A 133 -4.61 12.27 -15.38
CA LEU A 133 -5.36 11.08 -15.02
C LEU A 133 -6.87 11.33 -14.97
N GLN A 134 -7.62 10.43 -15.60
CA GLN A 134 -9.08 10.35 -15.45
C GLN A 134 -9.47 9.65 -14.14
N PRO A 135 -10.67 9.90 -13.58
CA PRO A 135 -11.11 9.29 -12.32
C PRO A 135 -11.01 7.75 -12.30
N ASP A 136 -11.37 7.07 -13.39
CA ASP A 136 -11.27 5.61 -13.49
C ASP A 136 -9.81 5.10 -13.49
N GLN A 137 -8.90 5.90 -14.05
CA GLN A 137 -7.46 5.61 -14.06
C GLN A 137 -6.87 5.76 -12.66
N ILE A 138 -7.30 6.77 -11.91
CA ILE A 138 -6.89 7.00 -10.53
C ILE A 138 -7.32 5.79 -9.67
N GLU A 139 -8.57 5.34 -9.79
CA GLU A 139 -9.06 4.16 -9.05
C GLU A 139 -8.26 2.88 -9.37
N LYS A 140 -7.95 2.66 -10.66
CA LYS A 140 -7.13 1.53 -11.11
C LYS A 140 -5.72 1.57 -10.51
N LEU A 141 -5.10 2.76 -10.48
CA LEU A 141 -3.78 2.95 -9.88
C LEU A 141 -3.81 2.79 -8.35
N ALA A 142 -4.79 3.40 -7.67
CA ALA A 142 -4.92 3.36 -6.22
C ALA A 142 -4.97 1.93 -5.66
N LYS A 143 -5.65 1.01 -6.36
CA LYS A 143 -5.70 -0.42 -6.01
C LYS A 143 -4.33 -1.13 -6.05
N ASN A 144 -3.35 -0.55 -6.75
CA ASN A 144 -2.03 -1.14 -6.98
C ASN A 144 -0.90 -0.44 -6.22
N LEU A 145 -1.17 0.68 -5.55
CA LEU A 145 -0.19 1.40 -4.74
C LEU A 145 0.26 0.58 -3.53
N PRO A 146 1.41 0.86 -2.90
CA PRO A 146 1.88 0.11 -1.74
C PRO A 146 0.95 0.29 -0.54
N PRO A 147 0.88 -0.70 0.37
CA PRO A 147 0.03 -0.60 1.55
C PRO A 147 0.30 0.65 2.41
N ARG A 148 1.55 1.13 2.42
CA ARG A 148 1.99 2.29 3.20
C ARG A 148 1.46 3.64 2.70
N THR A 149 0.89 3.70 1.48
CA THR A 149 0.28 4.92 0.94
C THR A 149 -1.22 5.00 1.23
N VAL A 150 -1.83 3.93 1.75
CA VAL A 150 -3.27 3.88 2.01
C VAL A 150 -3.62 4.85 3.14
N GLY A 151 -4.63 5.67 2.91
CA GLY A 151 -5.11 6.68 3.86
C GLY A 151 -4.33 8.00 3.84
N TYR A 152 -3.32 8.12 2.98
CA TYR A 152 -2.65 9.39 2.68
C TYR A 152 -3.21 9.99 1.38
N PRO A 153 -3.52 11.30 1.34
CA PRO A 153 -3.91 11.95 0.11
C PRO A 153 -2.75 11.96 -0.88
N TRP A 154 -3.08 11.99 -2.16
CA TRP A 154 -2.12 12.15 -3.24
C TRP A 154 -1.83 13.63 -3.39
N THR A 155 -0.61 14.04 -3.09
CA THR A 155 -0.19 15.44 -3.17
C THR A 155 0.65 15.66 -4.41
N LEU A 156 0.26 16.62 -5.27
CA LEU A 156 1.00 16.95 -6.48
C LEU A 156 2.32 17.63 -6.11
N SER A 157 3.43 16.88 -6.17
CA SER A 157 4.76 17.39 -5.80
C SER A 157 5.43 18.11 -6.97
N TYR A 158 5.25 17.62 -8.19
CA TYR A 158 5.86 18.20 -9.39
C TYR A 158 4.94 18.06 -10.60
N SER A 159 4.98 19.04 -11.50
CA SER A 159 4.38 18.94 -12.82
C SER A 159 5.11 19.82 -13.83
N THR A 160 5.20 19.36 -15.08
CA THR A 160 5.84 20.13 -16.16
C THR A 160 5.12 21.44 -16.43
N GLY A 161 3.79 21.45 -16.35
CA GLY A 161 2.98 22.65 -16.54
C GLY A 161 3.23 23.75 -15.48
N LYS A 162 3.60 23.38 -14.25
CA LYS A 162 3.85 24.35 -13.16
C LYS A 162 5.34 24.65 -12.93
N HIS A 163 6.20 23.66 -13.10
CA HIS A 163 7.61 23.72 -12.68
C HIS A 163 8.61 23.73 -13.86
N GLY A 164 8.13 23.55 -15.08
CA GLY A 164 8.95 23.44 -16.28
C GLY A 164 9.47 22.02 -16.51
N MET A 165 10.34 21.85 -17.51
CA MET A 165 10.78 20.54 -18.00
C MET A 165 12.21 20.19 -17.60
N SER A 166 12.78 20.77 -16.53
CA SER A 166 14.16 20.47 -16.14
C SER A 166 14.24 19.33 -15.12
N LEU A 167 14.95 18.25 -15.46
CA LEU A 167 15.23 17.15 -14.52
C LEU A 167 15.96 17.64 -13.26
N LYS A 168 16.78 18.68 -13.37
CA LYS A 168 17.44 19.30 -12.20
C LYS A 168 16.44 19.98 -11.26
N THR A 169 15.40 20.61 -11.81
CA THR A 169 14.31 21.17 -11.00
C THR A 169 13.54 20.03 -10.32
N LEU A 170 13.25 18.95 -11.05
CA LEU A 170 12.63 17.76 -10.49
C LEU A 170 13.43 17.23 -9.30
N TYR A 171 14.74 16.95 -9.43
CA TYR A 171 15.55 16.47 -8.30
C TYR A 171 15.56 17.42 -7.10
N ARG A 172 15.58 18.74 -7.33
CA ARG A 172 15.52 19.73 -6.25
C ARG A 172 14.19 19.68 -5.51
N THR A 173 13.08 19.43 -6.21
CA THR A 173 11.76 19.29 -5.58
C THR A 173 11.67 18.00 -4.76
N MET A 174 12.37 16.94 -5.15
CA MET A 174 12.30 15.63 -4.48
C MET A 174 12.99 15.59 -3.11
N THR A 175 13.84 16.56 -2.77
CA THR A 175 14.65 16.51 -1.53
C THR A 175 13.81 16.63 -0.25
N ASP A 176 12.60 17.18 -0.37
CA ASP A 176 11.74 17.47 0.78
C ASP A 176 10.78 16.33 1.11
N PHE A 177 10.82 15.24 0.34
CA PHE A 177 9.91 14.09 0.50
C PHE A 177 10.64 12.85 1.05
N ASP A 178 9.91 12.02 1.79
CA ASP A 178 10.33 10.68 2.24
C ASP A 178 9.21 9.65 2.04
N THR A 179 8.60 9.68 0.86
CA THR A 179 7.45 8.85 0.50
C THR A 179 7.65 8.23 -0.89
N PRO A 180 6.91 7.16 -1.25
CA PRO A 180 6.88 6.68 -2.63
C PRO A 180 6.42 7.80 -3.57
N MET A 181 6.98 7.83 -4.79
CA MET A 181 6.62 8.84 -5.79
C MET A 181 5.96 8.18 -6.99
N LEU A 182 4.73 8.57 -7.32
CA LEU A 182 4.04 8.13 -8.52
C LEU A 182 4.33 9.11 -9.66
N LEU A 183 5.16 8.67 -10.62
CA LEU A 183 5.43 9.36 -11.87
C LEU A 183 4.37 9.00 -12.91
N VAL A 184 3.67 10.00 -13.41
CA VAL A 184 2.67 9.89 -14.48
C VAL A 184 3.17 10.69 -15.67
N ILE A 185 3.24 10.04 -16.83
CA ILE A 185 3.67 10.62 -18.10
C ILE A 185 2.50 10.55 -19.06
N LYS A 186 2.24 11.67 -19.74
CA LYS A 186 1.41 11.72 -20.93
C LYS A 186 2.29 12.01 -22.13
N ASP A 187 2.28 11.14 -23.13
CA ASP A 187 3.02 11.36 -24.37
C ASP A 187 2.24 12.22 -25.38
N SER A 188 2.92 12.64 -26.45
CA SER A 188 2.32 13.42 -27.55
C SER A 188 1.28 12.65 -28.37
N ASP A 189 1.26 11.32 -28.27
CA ASP A 189 0.24 10.44 -28.85
C ASP A 189 -1.00 10.28 -27.94
N GLY A 190 -1.02 10.97 -26.79
CA GLY A 190 -2.10 11.00 -25.81
C GLY A 190 -2.15 9.80 -24.86
N GLN A 191 -1.14 8.93 -24.88
CA GLN A 191 -1.07 7.76 -24.01
C GLN A 191 -0.56 8.14 -22.62
N VAL A 192 -1.10 7.45 -21.61
CA VAL A 192 -0.71 7.64 -20.21
C VAL A 192 -0.04 6.38 -19.69
N PHE A 193 1.14 6.54 -19.10
CA PHE A 193 1.93 5.47 -18.50
C PHE A 193 2.91 6.07 -17.49
N GLY A 194 3.67 5.23 -16.80
CA GLY A 194 4.65 5.75 -15.85
C GLY A 194 5.17 4.69 -14.89
N ALA A 195 5.55 5.16 -13.71
CA ALA A 195 6.17 4.33 -12.70
C ALA A 195 5.75 4.76 -11.29
N LEU A 196 5.65 3.80 -10.39
CA LEU A 196 5.77 4.10 -8.96
C LEU A 196 7.22 3.85 -8.55
N ALA A 197 7.85 4.85 -7.95
CA ALA A 197 9.14 4.75 -7.30
C ALA A 197 8.97 4.50 -5.80
N SER A 198 9.73 3.54 -5.25
CA SER A 198 9.68 3.26 -3.80
C SER A 198 10.31 4.36 -2.93
N GLU A 199 11.07 5.27 -3.53
CA GLU A 199 11.73 6.40 -2.85
C GLU A 199 11.84 7.60 -3.82
N PRO A 200 12.04 8.83 -3.32
CA PRO A 200 12.14 10.03 -4.15
C PRO A 200 13.28 9.98 -5.17
N PHE A 201 13.11 10.70 -6.29
CA PHE A 201 14.11 10.70 -7.35
C PHE A 201 15.37 11.46 -6.94
N LYS A 202 16.53 10.85 -7.19
CA LYS A 202 17.84 11.43 -6.86
C LYS A 202 18.90 11.00 -7.87
N VAL A 203 19.94 11.82 -7.96
CA VAL A 203 21.14 11.46 -8.69
C VAL A 203 21.90 10.39 -7.90
N SER A 204 22.27 9.31 -8.56
CA SER A 204 23.00 8.20 -7.95
C SER A 204 23.87 7.45 -8.96
N ASP A 205 25.11 7.18 -8.56
CA ASP A 205 26.05 6.38 -9.35
C ASP A 205 25.54 4.94 -9.56
N CYS A 206 24.76 4.43 -8.60
CA CYS A 206 24.22 3.07 -8.58
C CYS A 206 22.69 3.07 -8.72
N PHE A 207 22.14 1.90 -9.04
CA PHE A 207 20.70 1.69 -8.93
C PHE A 207 20.25 1.76 -7.46
N TYR A 208 19.08 2.34 -7.24
CA TYR A 208 18.42 2.45 -5.94
C TYR A 208 16.95 2.06 -6.05
N GLY A 209 16.22 2.06 -4.93
CA GLY A 209 14.84 1.59 -4.84
C GLY A 209 14.73 0.17 -4.29
N ASN A 210 13.48 -0.27 -4.13
CA ASN A 210 13.13 -1.61 -3.68
C ASN A 210 11.98 -2.20 -4.54
N GLY A 211 11.57 -3.43 -4.21
CA GLY A 211 10.54 -4.20 -4.93
C GLY A 211 9.12 -3.63 -4.89
N GLU A 212 8.85 -2.55 -4.15
CA GLU A 212 7.60 -1.80 -4.28
C GLU A 212 7.56 -0.98 -5.59
N THR A 213 8.72 -0.71 -6.19
CA THR A 213 8.82 -0.03 -7.48
C THR A 213 8.13 -0.86 -8.56
N PHE A 214 7.34 -0.22 -9.42
CA PHE A 214 6.70 -0.87 -10.55
C PHE A 214 6.49 0.08 -11.71
N LEU A 215 6.33 -0.48 -12.91
CA LEU A 215 5.90 0.26 -14.09
C LEU A 215 4.41 0.04 -14.34
N PHE A 216 3.74 0.99 -14.99
CA PHE A 216 2.37 0.81 -15.44
C PHE A 216 2.17 1.46 -16.81
N THR A 217 1.14 1.00 -17.52
CA THR A 217 0.68 1.62 -18.77
C THR A 217 -0.83 1.53 -18.87
N PHE A 218 -1.46 2.49 -19.56
CA PHE A 218 -2.84 2.43 -20.03
C PHE A 218 -2.93 2.10 -21.53
N CYS A 219 -1.84 1.64 -22.16
CA CYS A 219 -1.76 1.34 -23.59
C CYS A 219 -1.46 -0.15 -23.85
N PRO A 220 -2.31 -0.89 -24.60
CA PRO A 220 -3.66 -0.52 -25.06
C PRO A 220 -4.70 -0.57 -23.93
N GLU A 221 -4.37 -1.24 -22.83
CA GLU A 221 -5.21 -1.40 -21.64
C GLU A 221 -4.37 -1.13 -20.39
N PHE A 222 -5.04 -1.03 -19.24
CA PHE A 222 -4.35 -0.83 -17.96
C PHE A 222 -3.59 -2.10 -17.55
N LYS A 223 -2.27 -1.99 -17.36
CA LYS A 223 -1.43 -3.07 -16.86
C LYS A 223 -0.35 -2.52 -15.92
N VAL A 224 -0.07 -3.29 -14.86
CA VAL A 224 0.97 -3.00 -13.86
C VAL A 224 2.03 -4.10 -13.92
N PHE A 225 3.29 -3.71 -13.97
CA PHE A 225 4.46 -4.58 -14.05
C PHE A 225 5.26 -4.47 -12.76
N LYS A 226 4.99 -5.40 -11.84
CA LYS A 226 5.69 -5.50 -10.55
C LYS A 226 7.07 -6.12 -10.72
N TRP A 227 7.89 -6.00 -9.68
CA TRP A 227 9.21 -6.62 -9.66
C TRP A 227 9.16 -8.14 -9.86
N THR A 228 10.02 -8.65 -10.74
CA THR A 228 10.11 -10.08 -11.09
C THR A 228 10.91 -10.91 -10.09
N GLY A 229 11.74 -10.27 -9.26
CA GLY A 229 12.74 -10.96 -8.43
C GLY A 229 14.08 -11.22 -9.12
N ASP A 230 14.24 -10.89 -10.41
CA ASP A 230 15.44 -11.22 -11.19
C ASP A 230 16.69 -10.43 -10.76
N ASN A 231 16.53 -9.11 -10.54
CA ASN A 231 17.62 -8.22 -10.18
C ASN A 231 17.09 -7.00 -9.40
N MET A 232 17.99 -6.16 -8.87
CA MET A 232 17.65 -4.98 -8.05
C MET A 232 17.86 -3.65 -8.81
N PHE A 233 17.79 -3.66 -10.14
CA PHE A 233 18.04 -2.48 -10.97
C PHE A 233 16.77 -1.64 -11.15
N PHE A 234 16.20 -1.13 -10.06
CA PHE A 234 14.89 -0.48 -10.07
C PHE A 234 14.91 0.92 -10.65
N ILE A 235 15.70 1.82 -10.08
CA ILE A 235 15.74 3.24 -10.46
C ILE A 235 17.20 3.67 -10.59
N LYS A 236 17.52 4.43 -11.62
CA LYS A 236 18.81 5.11 -11.78
C LYS A 236 18.57 6.54 -12.25
N GLY A 237 19.09 7.49 -11.51
CA GLY A 237 19.05 8.90 -11.85
C GLY A 237 20.46 9.44 -12.04
N ASP A 238 20.71 10.11 -13.16
CA ASP A 238 21.92 10.87 -13.45
C ASP A 238 21.52 12.33 -13.74
N MET A 239 22.50 13.22 -13.95
CA MET A 239 22.22 14.65 -14.23
C MET A 239 21.43 14.90 -15.52
N ASP A 240 21.54 13.96 -16.47
CA ASP A 240 21.01 14.08 -17.83
C ASP A 240 19.96 13.01 -18.15
N SER A 241 19.61 12.14 -17.19
CA SER A 241 18.56 11.15 -17.40
C SER A 241 17.98 10.57 -16.11
N LEU A 242 16.73 10.14 -16.19
CA LEU A 242 16.05 9.34 -15.17
C LEU A 242 15.56 8.04 -15.79
N ALA A 243 15.88 6.89 -15.19
CA ALA A 243 15.61 5.58 -15.75
C ALA A 243 15.04 4.61 -14.73
N PHE A 244 14.20 3.68 -15.20
CA PHE A 244 13.56 2.63 -14.43
C PHE A 244 13.73 1.27 -15.11
N GLY A 245 14.10 0.26 -14.32
CA GLY A 245 14.14 -1.13 -14.74
C GLY A 245 15.29 -1.44 -15.68
N GLY A 246 16.36 -2.06 -15.17
CA GLY A 246 17.53 -2.45 -15.95
C GLY A 246 17.61 -3.95 -16.29
N GLY A 247 18.84 -4.43 -16.51
CA GLY A 247 19.15 -5.86 -16.59
C GLY A 247 19.07 -6.50 -17.99
N GLY A 248 18.85 -5.72 -19.06
CA GLY A 248 18.71 -6.21 -20.43
C GLY A 248 19.43 -5.39 -21.52
N GLY A 249 20.27 -4.42 -21.15
CA GLY A 249 20.92 -3.48 -22.07
C GLY A 249 20.15 -2.16 -22.23
N GLU A 250 18.81 -2.24 -22.25
CA GLU A 250 17.91 -1.08 -22.28
C GLU A 250 17.14 -0.93 -20.94
N PHE A 251 16.47 0.21 -20.77
CA PHE A 251 15.64 0.51 -19.61
C PHE A 251 14.16 0.29 -19.89
N GLY A 252 13.40 -0.14 -18.87
CA GLY A 252 11.94 -0.26 -18.91
C GLY A 252 11.26 1.06 -19.26
N LEU A 253 11.76 2.14 -18.66
CA LEU A 253 11.37 3.52 -18.92
C LEU A 253 12.59 4.43 -18.73
N TRP A 254 12.82 5.36 -19.64
CA TRP A 254 13.92 6.32 -19.61
C TRP A 254 13.41 7.69 -20.06
N LEU A 255 13.90 8.75 -19.41
CA LEU A 255 13.64 10.15 -19.72
C LEU A 255 14.96 10.91 -19.77
N ASP A 256 15.05 11.88 -20.68
CA ASP A 256 16.20 12.79 -20.79
C ASP A 256 16.16 13.93 -19.74
N GLY A 257 17.26 14.68 -19.66
CA GLY A 257 17.44 15.79 -18.70
C GLY A 257 16.50 16.97 -18.91
N ASP A 258 15.92 17.08 -20.10
CA ASP A 258 14.94 18.10 -20.48
C ASP A 258 13.50 17.58 -20.39
N LEU A 259 13.29 16.37 -19.81
CA LEU A 259 11.99 15.74 -19.60
C LEU A 259 11.10 15.78 -20.84
N TYR A 260 11.70 15.68 -22.03
CA TYR A 260 11.04 15.86 -23.31
C TYR A 260 11.16 14.61 -24.18
N HIS A 261 12.35 14.02 -24.27
CA HIS A 261 12.54 12.74 -24.94
C HIS A 261 12.46 11.61 -23.92
N GLY A 262 11.72 10.56 -24.28
CA GLY A 262 11.69 9.34 -23.50
C GLY A 262 11.79 8.09 -24.37
N ARG A 263 12.18 7.00 -23.72
CA ARG A 263 12.24 5.68 -24.33
C ARG A 263 11.64 4.64 -23.38
N SER A 264 10.94 3.66 -23.93
CA SER A 264 10.50 2.48 -23.19
C SER A 264 10.85 1.21 -23.95
N HIS A 265 11.42 0.25 -23.24
CA HIS A 265 11.77 -1.07 -23.76
C HIS A 265 11.36 -2.16 -22.77
N SER A 266 11.41 -3.43 -23.18
CA SER A 266 11.31 -4.55 -22.23
C SER A 266 12.56 -4.65 -21.36
N CYS A 267 12.39 -4.84 -20.06
CA CYS A 267 13.49 -5.05 -19.11
C CYS A 267 13.26 -6.29 -18.23
N LYS A 268 14.34 -6.86 -17.68
CA LYS A 268 14.23 -8.06 -16.82
C LYS A 268 13.70 -7.75 -15.42
N THR A 269 13.89 -6.52 -14.93
CA THR A 269 13.48 -6.12 -13.59
C THR A 269 11.95 -6.19 -13.41
N PHE A 270 11.19 -5.87 -14.46
CA PHE A 270 9.72 -5.80 -14.40
C PHE A 270 9.00 -6.72 -15.41
N ASP A 271 9.74 -7.33 -16.35
CA ASP A 271 9.17 -8.11 -17.46
C ASP A 271 8.04 -7.35 -18.20
N ASN A 272 8.27 -6.05 -18.39
CA ASN A 272 7.33 -5.17 -19.06
C ASN A 272 7.49 -5.27 -20.58
N HIS A 273 6.41 -4.96 -21.30
CA HIS A 273 6.51 -4.56 -22.70
C HIS A 273 6.74 -3.05 -22.80
N ILE A 274 6.95 -2.55 -24.02
CA ILE A 274 6.99 -1.11 -24.32
C ILE A 274 5.71 -0.46 -23.76
N LEU A 275 5.87 0.57 -22.93
CA LEU A 275 4.76 1.20 -22.21
C LEU A 275 3.95 2.15 -23.10
N SER A 276 4.59 2.76 -24.09
CA SER A 276 4.01 3.66 -25.10
C SER A 276 3.62 2.92 -26.39
N LYS A 277 3.09 3.64 -27.38
CA LYS A 277 2.81 3.07 -28.72
C LYS A 277 4.06 2.64 -29.48
N LYS A 278 5.19 3.29 -29.20
CA LYS A 278 6.50 3.12 -29.86
C LYS A 278 7.58 3.15 -28.79
N GLU A 279 8.78 2.66 -29.12
CA GLU A 279 9.93 2.67 -28.20
C GLU A 279 10.30 4.10 -27.79
N ASP A 280 10.53 4.98 -28.76
CA ASP A 280 10.78 6.40 -28.50
C ASP A 280 9.46 7.19 -28.47
N PHE A 281 9.33 8.09 -27.49
CA PHE A 281 8.18 8.96 -27.32
C PHE A 281 8.59 10.39 -26.94
N TYR A 282 7.69 11.34 -27.19
CA TYR A 282 7.83 12.72 -26.75
C TYR A 282 6.86 12.98 -25.60
N VAL A 283 7.37 13.53 -24.51
CA VAL A 283 6.57 13.90 -23.35
C VAL A 283 5.74 15.13 -23.70
N GLN A 284 4.42 15.01 -23.53
CA GLN A 284 3.53 16.16 -23.51
C GLN A 284 3.55 16.81 -22.13
N ASP A 285 3.27 16.03 -21.09
CA ASP A 285 3.23 16.49 -19.71
C ASP A 285 3.61 15.38 -18.73
N ILE A 286 4.15 15.79 -17.57
CA ILE A 286 4.45 14.93 -16.43
C ILE A 286 3.77 15.48 -15.18
N GLU A 287 3.25 14.55 -14.37
CA GLU A 287 2.87 14.79 -12.98
C GLU A 287 3.60 13.80 -12.07
N ILE A 288 4.00 14.26 -10.88
CA ILE A 288 4.56 13.42 -9.84
C ILE A 288 3.74 13.62 -8.57
N TRP A 289 3.22 12.53 -8.04
CA TRP A 289 2.37 12.51 -6.86
C TRP A 289 3.10 11.86 -5.69
N ALA A 290 3.10 12.54 -4.54
CA ALA A 290 3.58 12.06 -3.25
C ALA A 290 2.39 11.59 -2.39
N PHE A 291 2.66 10.82 -1.32
CA PHE A 291 1.64 10.30 -0.41
C PHE A 291 1.96 10.68 1.03
N GLU A 292 1.44 11.82 1.50
CA GLU A 292 1.70 12.38 2.85
C GLU A 292 0.51 13.12 3.45
#